data_AF-A0A7X4J8T5-F1
#
_entry.id   AF-A0A7X4J8T5-F1
#
_cell.length_a   1.000
_cell.length_b   1.000
_cell.length_c   1.000
_cell.angle_alpha   90.00
_cell.angle_beta   90.00
_cell.angle_gamma   90.00
#
_symmetry.space_group_name_H-M   'P 1'
#
loop_
_entity.id
_entity.type
_entity.pdbx_description
1 polymer ?
#
loop_
_entity_poly.entity_id
_entity_poly.type
_entity_poly.pdbx_seq_one_letter_code
_entity_poly.pdbx_strand_id
1 'polypeptide(L)'
;MKRSRRLFLPGVIIVAVYFAMAGGDHSVLDARRAEDELAATRAETRRVHRQIDSLRARIAGLREDDEMLERYARERYGFIRDGEYLYRISEPEPVAQEEVRDTPSILRWLRSRDDM
;
A
#
# COMPACT_ATOMS: atom_id res chain seq x y z
N MET A 1 -36.67 -46.99 51.05
CA MET A 1 -36.36 -45.92 50.05
C MET A 1 -35.69 -44.66 50.65
N LYS A 2 -34.84 -44.74 51.71
CA LYS A 2 -34.23 -43.55 52.35
C LYS A 2 -32.70 -43.42 52.16
N ARG A 3 -32.03 -44.41 51.57
CA ARG A 3 -30.56 -44.42 51.37
C ARG A 3 -30.12 -43.68 50.10
N SER A 4 -30.91 -43.71 49.02
CA SER A 4 -30.59 -42.99 47.77
C SER A 4 -30.53 -41.48 47.95
N ARG A 5 -31.43 -40.92 48.76
CA ARG A 5 -31.45 -39.48 49.08
C ARG A 5 -30.20 -39.03 49.87
N ARG A 6 -29.52 -39.93 50.58
CA ARG A 6 -28.28 -39.61 51.32
C ARG A 6 -27.05 -39.55 50.42
N LEU A 7 -27.09 -40.23 49.26
CA LEU A 7 -26.03 -40.18 48.25
C LEU A 7 -26.24 -39.07 47.22
N PHE A 8 -27.47 -38.58 47.09
CA PHE A 8 -27.79 -37.50 46.17
C PHE A 8 -27.12 -36.18 46.56
N LEU A 9 -27.11 -35.86 47.86
CA LEU A 9 -26.50 -34.63 48.37
C LEU A 9 -24.98 -34.53 48.10
N PRO A 10 -24.14 -35.53 48.43
CA PRO A 10 -22.72 -35.47 48.09
C PRO A 10 -22.50 -35.50 46.56
N GLY A 11 -23.34 -36.21 45.81
CA GLY A 11 -23.26 -36.20 44.34
C GLY A 11 -23.47 -34.81 43.75
N VAL A 12 -24.48 -34.08 44.23
CA VAL A 12 -24.75 -32.70 43.79
C VAL A 12 -23.60 -31.75 44.20
N ILE A 13 -23.03 -31.92 45.39
CA ILE A 13 -21.88 -31.13 45.85
C ILE A 13 -20.66 -31.35 44.96
N ILE A 14 -20.35 -32.61 44.61
CA ILE A 14 -19.21 -32.94 43.74
C ILE A 14 -19.40 -32.32 42.35
N VAL A 15 -20.61 -32.40 41.79
CA VAL A 15 -20.93 -31.79 40.49
C VAL A 15 -20.83 -30.27 40.56
N ALA A 16 -21.31 -29.64 41.64
CA ALA A 16 -21.21 -28.20 41.83
C ALA A 16 -19.74 -27.75 41.98
N VAL A 17 -18.91 -28.49 42.70
CA VAL A 17 -17.46 -28.21 42.83
C VAL A 17 -16.75 -28.39 41.49
N TYR A 18 -17.09 -29.44 40.74
CA TYR A 18 -16.57 -29.64 39.39
C TYR A 18 -16.94 -28.49 38.46
N PHE A 19 -18.20 -28.06 38.44
CA PHE A 19 -18.65 -26.91 37.65
C PHE A 19 -18.06 -25.57 38.15
N ALA A 20 -17.79 -25.41 39.43
CA ALA A 20 -17.13 -24.20 39.94
C ALA A 20 -15.66 -24.13 39.53
N MET A 21 -14.95 -25.27 39.50
CA MET A 21 -13.56 -25.34 39.03
C MET A 21 -13.43 -25.27 37.51
N ALA A 22 -14.38 -25.86 36.78
CA ALA A 22 -14.37 -25.93 35.32
C ALA A 22 -15.11 -24.78 34.63
N GLY A 23 -16.11 -24.19 35.29
CA GLY A 23 -17.05 -23.21 34.71
C GLY A 23 -17.20 -21.93 35.51
N GLY A 24 -16.38 -21.70 36.55
CA GLY A 24 -16.22 -20.34 37.08
C GLY A 24 -15.50 -19.50 36.04
N ASP A 25 -16.01 -18.30 35.75
CA ASP A 25 -15.60 -17.33 34.70
C ASP A 25 -14.09 -17.04 34.58
N HIS A 26 -13.25 -17.60 35.45
CA HIS A 26 -11.80 -17.41 35.51
C HIS A 26 -11.13 -18.75 35.87
N SER A 27 -11.38 -19.81 35.10
CA SER A 27 -10.59 -21.03 35.26
C SER A 27 -9.10 -20.69 35.08
N VAL A 28 -8.22 -21.26 35.90
CA VAL A 28 -6.76 -21.07 35.81
C VAL A 28 -6.24 -21.40 34.40
N LEU A 29 -6.95 -22.27 33.68
CA LEU A 29 -6.69 -22.61 32.28
C LEU A 29 -6.98 -21.44 31.33
N ASP A 30 -8.01 -20.64 31.58
CA ASP A 30 -8.36 -19.50 30.74
C ASP A 30 -7.42 -18.32 30.99
N ALA A 31 -6.95 -18.13 32.23
CA ALA A 31 -5.87 -17.19 32.51
C ALA A 31 -4.58 -17.53 31.74
N ARG A 32 -4.21 -18.82 31.70
CA ARG A 32 -3.06 -19.30 30.92
C ARG A 32 -3.25 -19.10 29.41
N ARG A 33 -4.43 -19.45 28.87
CA ARG A 33 -4.74 -19.22 27.45
C ARG A 33 -4.71 -17.75 27.08
N ALA A 34 -5.29 -16.89 27.92
CA ALA A 34 -5.27 -15.45 27.71
C ALA A 34 -3.84 -14.90 27.72
N GLU A 35 -2.98 -15.37 28.63
CA GLU A 35 -1.56 -15.01 28.65
C GLU A 35 -0.82 -15.45 27.38
N ASP A 36 -1.07 -16.67 26.91
CA ASP A 36 -0.46 -17.21 25.68
C ASP A 36 -0.92 -16.43 24.43
N GLU A 37 -2.21 -16.11 24.32
CA GLU A 37 -2.75 -15.27 23.25
C GLU A 37 -2.18 -13.86 23.28
N LEU A 38 -2.00 -13.27 24.47
CA LEU A 38 -1.36 -11.98 24.64
C LEU A 38 0.12 -12.03 24.21
N ALA A 39 0.83 -13.11 24.56
CA ALA A 39 2.22 -13.31 24.21
C ALA A 39 2.40 -13.47 22.70
N ALA A 40 1.54 -14.26 22.05
CA ALA A 40 1.52 -14.46 20.61
C ALA A 40 1.23 -13.14 19.86
N THR A 41 0.20 -12.40 20.28
CA THR A 41 -0.16 -11.11 19.68
C THR A 41 0.99 -10.09 19.82
N ARG A 42 1.62 -10.01 20.99
CA ARG A 42 2.78 -9.14 21.22
C ARG A 42 3.98 -9.55 20.37
N ALA A 43 4.20 -10.84 20.15
CA ALA A 43 5.28 -11.32 19.30
C ALA A 43 5.08 -10.89 17.84
N GLU A 44 3.85 -10.96 17.33
CA GLU A 44 3.52 -10.53 15.97
C GLU A 44 3.69 -9.02 15.82
N THR A 45 3.18 -8.22 16.76
CA THR A 45 3.38 -6.77 16.75
C THR A 45 4.87 -6.39 16.75
N ARG A 46 5.70 -7.08 17.54
CA ARG A 46 7.16 -6.87 17.54
C ARG A 46 7.82 -7.30 16.25
N ARG A 47 7.30 -8.32 15.55
CA ARG A 47 7.82 -8.75 14.24
C ARG A 47 7.54 -7.67 13.20
N VAL A 48 6.31 -7.17 13.14
CA VAL A 48 5.91 -6.13 12.19
C VAL A 48 6.66 -4.81 12.44
N HIS A 49 6.80 -4.38 13.70
CA HIS A 49 7.57 -3.17 14.02
C HIS A 49 9.03 -3.28 13.56
N ARG A 50 9.69 -4.42 13.80
CA ARG A 50 11.06 -4.65 13.29
C ARG A 50 11.17 -4.57 11.78
N GLN A 51 10.16 -5.04 11.06
CA GLN A 51 10.12 -4.91 9.59
C GLN A 51 9.97 -3.44 9.17
N ILE A 52 9.08 -2.69 9.82
CA ILE A 52 8.91 -1.25 9.58
C ILE A 52 10.22 -0.51 9.83
N ASP A 53 10.89 -0.77 10.95
CA ASP A 53 12.15 -0.12 11.32
C ASP A 53 13.26 -0.46 10.33
N SER A 54 13.36 -1.72 9.89
CA SER A 54 14.31 -2.15 8.86
C SER A 54 14.04 -1.47 7.52
N LEU A 55 12.78 -1.35 7.10
CA LEU A 55 12.40 -0.66 5.87
C LEU A 55 12.71 0.84 5.96
N ARG A 56 12.44 1.48 7.10
CA ARG A 56 12.77 2.88 7.33
C ARG A 56 14.27 3.12 7.29
N ALA A 57 15.06 2.26 7.91
CA ALA A 57 16.52 2.34 7.86
C ALA A 57 17.03 2.20 6.42
N ARG A 58 16.44 1.30 5.63
CA ARG A 58 16.79 1.14 4.21
C ARG A 58 16.42 2.36 3.37
N ILE A 59 15.24 2.94 3.60
CA ILE A 59 14.82 4.19 2.93
C ILE A 59 15.73 5.36 3.33
N ALA A 60 16.12 5.44 4.61
CA ALA A 60 17.04 6.46 5.08
C ALA A 60 18.41 6.36 4.38
N GLY A 61 18.97 5.16 4.27
CA GLY A 61 20.22 4.94 3.53
C GLY A 61 20.11 5.25 2.04
N LEU A 62 18.95 4.97 1.42
CA LEU A 62 18.71 5.35 0.02
C LEU A 62 18.61 6.87 -0.16
N ARG A 63 18.06 7.60 0.81
CA ARG A 63 17.99 9.07 0.78
C ARG A 63 19.35 9.74 0.99
N GLU A 64 20.29 9.07 1.65
CA GLU A 64 21.65 9.59 1.78
C GLU A 64 22.46 9.42 0.48
N ASP A 65 22.07 8.49 -0.39
CA ASP A 65 22.68 8.27 -1.70
C ASP A 65 21.86 8.95 -2.82
N ASP A 66 21.92 10.28 -2.83
CA ASP A 66 21.23 11.11 -3.82
C ASP A 66 21.63 10.76 -5.27
N GLU A 67 22.86 10.28 -5.50
CA GLU A 67 23.37 9.92 -6.83
C GLU A 67 22.67 8.67 -7.39
N MET A 68 22.46 7.64 -6.56
CA MET A 68 21.67 6.47 -6.92
C MET A 68 20.21 6.82 -7.24
N LEU A 69 19.61 7.70 -6.43
CA LEU A 69 18.24 8.18 -6.60
C LEU A 69 18.10 8.97 -7.90
N GLU A 70 19.05 9.86 -8.17
CA GLU A 70 19.11 10.66 -9.39
C GLU A 70 19.26 9.77 -10.63
N ARG A 71 20.18 8.80 -10.60
CA ARG A 71 20.37 7.86 -11.72
C ARG A 71 19.09 7.07 -12.00
N TYR A 72 18.45 6.53 -10.97
CA TYR A 72 17.20 5.78 -11.13
C TYR A 72 16.06 6.67 -11.66
N ALA A 73 15.98 7.92 -11.19
CA ALA A 73 15.01 8.91 -11.67
C ALA A 73 15.21 9.24 -13.16
N ARG A 74 16.46 9.40 -13.60
CA ARG A 74 16.81 9.66 -15.00
C ARG A 74 16.55 8.44 -15.89
N GLU A 75 16.99 7.25 -15.49
CA GLU A 75 16.87 6.03 -16.30
C GLU A 75 15.43 5.52 -16.41
N ARG A 76 14.68 5.50 -15.30
CA ARG A 76 13.35 4.90 -15.26
C ARG A 76 12.25 5.86 -15.70
N TYR A 77 12.40 7.14 -15.35
CA TYR A 77 11.33 8.13 -15.49
C TYR A 77 11.72 9.32 -16.37
N GLY A 78 13.00 9.44 -16.78
CA GLY A 78 13.46 10.55 -17.60
C GLY A 78 13.39 11.91 -16.89
N PHE A 79 13.41 11.94 -15.56
CA PHE A 79 13.37 13.18 -14.80
C PHE A 79 14.63 14.02 -15.04
N ILE A 80 14.46 15.35 -15.05
CA ILE A 80 15.53 16.33 -15.18
C ILE A 80 15.50 17.26 -13.97
N ARG A 81 16.65 17.82 -13.59
CA ARG A 81 16.72 18.77 -12.47
C ARG A 81 16.31 20.17 -12.92
N ASP A 82 15.79 20.98 -11.99
CA ASP A 82 15.56 22.40 -12.25
C ASP A 82 16.85 23.08 -12.71
N GLY A 83 16.79 23.77 -13.85
CA GLY A 83 17.94 24.43 -14.47
C GLY A 83 18.74 23.58 -15.46
N GLU A 84 18.41 22.30 -15.65
CA GLU A 84 18.97 21.48 -16.73
C GLU A 84 18.14 21.60 -18.02
N TYR A 85 18.78 21.39 -19.18
CA TYR A 85 18.12 21.37 -20.48
C TYR A 85 18.22 19.97 -21.10
N LEU A 86 17.06 19.40 -21.47
CA LEU A 86 16.99 18.14 -22.20
C LEU A 86 16.87 18.41 -23.69
N TYR A 87 17.91 18.07 -24.46
CA TYR A 87 17.86 18.11 -25.92
C TYR A 87 17.37 16.76 -26.44
N ARG A 88 16.15 16.73 -26.97
CA ARG A 88 15.64 15.57 -27.72
C ARG A 88 15.75 15.83 -29.21
N ILE A 89 16.66 15.12 -29.86
CA ILE A 89 16.73 15.08 -31.32
C ILE A 89 15.65 14.12 -31.79
N SER A 90 14.59 14.65 -32.38
CA SER A 90 13.54 13.86 -33.02
C SER A 90 13.78 13.90 -34.52
N GLU A 91 13.45 12.84 -35.24
CA GLU A 91 13.32 12.93 -36.70
C GLU A 91 12.30 14.02 -37.03
N PRO A 92 12.49 14.79 -38.12
CA PRO A 92 11.52 15.79 -38.50
C PRO A 92 10.18 15.07 -38.71
N GLU A 93 9.22 15.35 -37.83
CA GLU A 93 7.82 15.06 -38.07
C GLU A 93 7.52 15.54 -39.50
N PRO A 94 6.98 14.70 -40.39
CA PRO A 94 6.61 15.14 -41.72
C PRO A 94 5.63 16.28 -41.49
N VAL A 95 6.11 17.50 -41.73
CA VAL A 95 5.33 18.73 -41.56
C VAL A 95 4.08 18.48 -42.40
N ALA A 96 2.95 18.23 -41.73
CA ALA A 96 1.67 18.19 -42.42
C ALA A 96 1.65 19.50 -43.18
N GLN A 97 1.61 19.41 -44.51
CA GLN A 97 1.77 20.54 -45.41
C GLN A 97 0.67 21.53 -45.05
N GLU A 98 0.99 22.45 -44.15
CA GLU A 98 0.21 23.61 -43.85
C GLU A 98 0.39 24.45 -45.12
N GLU A 99 -0.55 24.24 -46.03
CA GLU A 99 -0.70 24.95 -47.28
C GLU A 99 -0.40 26.42 -47.00
N VAL A 100 0.81 26.83 -47.36
CA VAL A 100 1.28 28.21 -47.25
C VAL A 100 0.34 29.02 -48.10
N ARG A 101 -0.69 29.55 -47.45
CA ARG A 101 -1.76 30.35 -48.04
C ARG A 101 -1.26 31.78 -48.26
N ASP A 102 -0.04 31.92 -48.76
CA ASP A 102 0.46 33.17 -49.35
C ASP A 102 0.00 33.25 -50.79
N THR A 103 -1.32 33.34 -50.98
CA THR A 103 -1.86 33.98 -52.17
C THR A 103 -2.24 35.40 -51.77
N PRO A 104 -1.64 36.45 -52.37
CA PRO A 104 -2.18 37.79 -52.23
C PRO A 104 -3.61 37.75 -52.78
N SER A 105 -4.59 37.98 -51.91
CA SER A 105 -6.04 37.98 -52.19
C SER A 105 -6.47 38.95 -53.29
N ILE A 106 -5.55 39.80 -53.77
CA ILE A 106 -5.78 40.83 -54.80
C ILE A 106 -5.74 40.26 -56.23
N LEU A 107 -5.09 39.12 -56.49
CA LEU A 107 -4.98 38.59 -57.87
C LEU A 107 -6.07 37.59 -58.27
N ARG A 108 -7.01 37.25 -57.38
CA ARG A 108 -8.13 36.36 -57.72
C ARG A 108 -9.15 37.02 -58.67
N TRP A 109 -9.29 38.35 -58.65
CA TRP A 109 -10.32 39.08 -59.41
C TRP A 109 -9.96 39.38 -60.87
N LEU A 110 -8.68 39.27 -61.26
CA LEU A 110 -8.25 39.60 -62.63
C LEU A 110 -8.48 38.48 -63.65
N ARG A 111 -8.64 37.23 -63.21
CA ARG A 111 -8.88 36.09 -64.12
C ARG A 111 -10.34 35.98 -64.59
N SER A 112 -11.28 36.64 -63.90
CA SER A 112 -12.72 36.48 -64.16
C SER A 112 -13.30 37.48 -65.17
N ARG A 113 -12.47 38.33 -65.78
CA ARG A 113 -12.95 39.42 -66.66
C ARG A 113 -12.66 39.20 -68.15
N ASP A 114 -12.00 38.11 -68.51
CA ASP A 114 -11.70 37.77 -69.90
C ASP A 114 -12.75 36.81 -70.53
N ASP A 115 -13.76 36.39 -69.77
CA ASP A 115 -14.85 35.49 -70.22
C ASP A 115 -16.19 36.22 -70.49
N MET A 116 -16.17 37.46 -70.99
CA MET A 116 -17.38 38.15 -71.47
C MET A 116 -17.17 39.01 -72.71
#